data_AF-A0A0Q7QKZ8-F1
#
_entry.id   AF-A0A0Q7QKZ8-F1
#
_cell.length_a   1.000
_cell.length_b   1.000
_cell.length_c   1.000
_cell.angle_alpha   90.00
_cell.angle_beta   90.00
_cell.angle_gamma   90.00
#
_symmetry.space_group_name_H-M   'P 1'
#
loop_
_entity.id
_entity.type
_entity.pdbx_description
1 polymer ?
#
loop_
_entity_poly.entity_id
_entity_poly.type
_entity_poly.pdbx_seq_one_letter_code
_entity_poly.pdbx_strand_id
1 'polypeptide(L)'
;MTFALKHDRPVSLARQEISIVCTAHRMVRVAVTADARGADPARSIAPLVRGWCHGRLPLLRRTSHHSEELLWLLARTLDEIADQVPRPHAAAALRAAAAEIARS
;
A
#
# COMPACT_ATOMS: atom_id res chain seq x y z
N MET A 1 -3.50 -30.02 -15.95
CA MET A 1 -3.80 -30.28 -14.52
C MET A 1 -3.96 -28.95 -13.81
N THR A 2 -5.18 -28.65 -13.39
CA THR A 2 -5.60 -27.37 -12.81
C THR A 2 -5.44 -27.42 -11.29
N PHE A 3 -4.53 -26.61 -10.73
CA PHE A 3 -4.51 -26.35 -9.29
C PHE A 3 -5.59 -25.31 -8.96
N ALA A 4 -6.83 -25.76 -8.87
CA ALA A 4 -7.87 -25.01 -8.18
C ALA A 4 -7.68 -25.24 -6.67
N LEU A 5 -6.72 -24.54 -6.06
CA LEU A 5 -6.65 -24.46 -4.60
C LEU A 5 -7.78 -23.55 -4.12
N LYS A 6 -8.89 -24.21 -3.79
CA LYS A 6 -10.04 -23.67 -3.09
C LYS A 6 -9.58 -23.14 -1.72
N HIS A 7 -9.20 -21.88 -1.64
CA HIS A 7 -8.88 -21.21 -0.38
C HIS A 7 -10.16 -20.74 0.32
N ASP A 8 -11.01 -21.69 0.73
CA ASP A 8 -12.18 -21.47 1.61
C ASP A 8 -11.76 -21.41 3.10
N ARG A 9 -10.64 -20.75 3.41
CA ARG A 9 -10.32 -20.40 4.80
C ARG A 9 -10.46 -18.89 4.95
N PRO A 10 -11.14 -18.40 6.00
CA PRO A 10 -11.13 -16.96 6.29
C PRO A 10 -9.66 -16.54 6.38
N VAL A 11 -9.25 -15.61 5.52
CA VAL A 11 -7.91 -15.04 5.58
C VAL A 11 -7.81 -14.40 6.96
N SER A 12 -6.93 -14.92 7.82
CA SER A 12 -6.77 -14.37 9.17
C SER A 12 -6.40 -12.89 9.08
N LEU A 13 -6.89 -12.08 10.03
CA LEU A 13 -6.57 -10.66 10.16
C LEU A 13 -5.05 -10.43 10.05
N ALA A 14 -4.26 -11.23 10.77
CA ALA A 14 -2.80 -11.20 10.73
C ALA A 14 -2.22 -11.33 9.30
N ARG A 15 -2.80 -12.17 8.44
CA ARG A 15 -2.35 -12.30 7.04
C ARG A 15 -2.70 -11.07 6.21
N GLN A 16 -3.80 -10.39 6.52
CA GLN A 16 -4.17 -9.13 5.88
C GLN A 16 -3.20 -8.02 6.29
N GLU A 17 -2.92 -7.88 7.59
CA GLU A 17 -1.95 -6.92 8.16
C GLU A 17 -0.54 -7.11 7.60
N ILE A 18 -0.02 -8.34 7.56
CA ILE A 18 1.28 -8.64 6.94
C ILE A 18 1.31 -8.13 5.50
N SER A 19 0.22 -8.32 4.77
CA SER A 19 0.13 -7.89 3.39
C SER A 19 0.01 -6.36 3.23
N ILE A 20 -0.56 -5.66 4.22
CA ILE A 20 -0.49 -4.19 4.31
C ILE A 20 0.96 -3.73 4.46
N VAL A 21 1.68 -4.29 5.44
CA VAL A 21 3.09 -3.95 5.69
C VAL A 21 3.96 -4.22 4.47
N CYS A 22 3.79 -5.37 3.80
CA CYS A 22 4.49 -5.67 2.56
C CYS A 22 4.16 -4.66 1.44
N THR A 23 2.92 -4.19 1.37
CA THR A 23 2.50 -3.18 0.38
C THR A 23 3.17 -1.84 0.66
N ALA A 24 3.16 -1.39 1.92
CA ALA A 24 3.84 -0.16 2.35
C ALA A 24 5.34 -0.22 2.03
N HIS A 25 6.00 -1.31 2.43
CA HIS A 25 7.43 -1.51 2.16
C HIS A 25 7.74 -1.48 0.65
N ARG A 26 6.89 -2.08 -0.19
CA ARG A 26 7.04 -2.02 -1.65
C ARG A 26 6.95 -0.58 -2.17
N MET A 27 5.96 0.20 -1.72
CA MET A 27 5.81 1.59 -2.12
C MET A 27 7.01 2.44 -1.72
N VAL A 28 7.50 2.29 -0.48
CA VAL A 28 8.70 2.97 0.03
C VAL A 28 9.92 2.63 -0.83
N ARG A 29 10.16 1.34 -1.10
CA ARG A 29 11.28 0.92 -1.96
C ARG A 29 11.22 1.55 -3.33
N VAL A 30 10.05 1.59 -3.96
CA VAL A 30 9.88 2.19 -5.29
C VAL A 30 10.12 3.70 -5.25
N ALA A 31 9.54 4.42 -4.28
CA ALA A 31 9.74 5.86 -4.14
C ALA A 31 11.22 6.22 -3.92
N VAL A 32 11.88 5.54 -2.98
CA VAL A 32 13.29 5.78 -2.65
C VAL A 32 14.20 5.43 -3.84
N THR A 33 13.92 4.33 -4.54
CA THR A 33 14.72 3.92 -5.71
C THR A 33 14.53 4.89 -6.87
N ALA A 34 13.31 5.38 -7.10
CA ALA A 34 13.03 6.38 -8.12
C ALA A 34 13.80 7.68 -7.84
N ASP A 35 13.71 8.19 -6.62
CA ASP A 35 14.41 9.41 -6.23
C ASP A 35 15.94 9.25 -6.32
N ALA A 36 16.46 8.09 -5.91
CA ALA A 36 17.89 7.78 -6.03
C ALA A 36 18.39 7.76 -7.48
N ARG A 37 17.50 7.50 -8.44
CA ARG A 37 17.79 7.49 -9.89
C ARG A 37 17.45 8.81 -10.58
N GLY A 38 17.00 9.83 -9.83
CA GLY A 38 16.55 11.11 -10.39
C GLY A 38 15.20 11.02 -11.13
N ALA A 39 14.43 9.94 -10.93
CA ALA A 39 13.09 9.80 -11.46
C ALA A 39 12.05 10.32 -10.45
N ASP A 40 10.90 10.76 -10.94
CA ASP A 40 9.79 11.22 -10.09
C ASP A 40 9.24 10.06 -9.22
N PRO A 41 9.37 10.14 -7.88
CA PRO A 41 8.86 9.12 -6.97
C PRO A 41 7.34 8.99 -7.01
N ALA A 42 6.61 10.10 -7.16
CA ALA A 42 5.14 10.11 -7.18
C ALA A 42 4.63 9.35 -8.41
N ARG A 43 5.19 9.65 -9.59
CA ARG A 43 4.86 8.92 -10.83
C ARG A 43 5.21 7.44 -10.73
N SER A 44 6.30 7.10 -10.04
CA SER A 44 6.78 5.72 -9.90
C SER A 44 5.90 4.87 -8.97
N ILE A 45 5.37 5.44 -7.88
CA ILE A 45 4.48 4.72 -6.96
C ILE A 45 3.00 4.75 -7.37
N ALA A 46 2.58 5.70 -8.22
CA ALA A 46 1.18 5.87 -8.60
C ALA A 46 0.48 4.59 -9.09
N PRO A 47 1.12 3.67 -9.87
CA PRO A 47 0.49 2.40 -10.23
C PRO A 47 0.18 1.50 -9.03
N LEU A 48 1.02 1.53 -7.98
CA LEU A 48 0.81 0.76 -6.76
C LEU A 48 -0.35 1.35 -5.94
N VAL A 49 -0.42 2.67 -5.85
CA VAL A 49 -1.51 3.39 -5.17
C VAL A 49 -2.83 3.09 -5.87
N ARG A 50 -2.90 3.26 -7.20
CA ARG A 50 -4.10 2.91 -7.98
C ARG A 50 -4.49 1.44 -7.85
N GLY A 51 -3.52 0.52 -7.90
CA GLY A 51 -3.78 -0.90 -7.71
C GLY A 51 -4.35 -1.23 -6.34
N TRP A 52 -3.93 -0.49 -5.30
CA TRP A 52 -4.53 -0.57 -3.98
C TRP A 52 -5.96 -0.01 -3.97
N CYS A 53 -6.14 1.26 -4.32
CA CYS A 53 -7.41 1.97 -4.18
C CYS A 53 -8.52 1.44 -5.09
N HIS A 54 -8.19 1.01 -6.31
CA HIS A 54 -9.18 0.58 -7.31
C HIS A 54 -9.20 -0.94 -7.56
N GLY A 55 -8.18 -1.66 -7.11
CA GLY A 55 -8.12 -3.11 -7.25
C GLY A 55 -8.42 -3.81 -5.93
N ARG A 56 -7.52 -3.65 -4.96
CA ARG A 56 -7.53 -4.46 -3.74
C ARG A 56 -8.54 -3.97 -2.70
N LEU A 57 -8.66 -2.67 -2.49
CA LEU A 57 -9.58 -2.08 -1.51
C LEU A 57 -11.06 -2.42 -1.80
N PRO A 58 -11.57 -2.33 -3.05
CA PRO A 58 -12.94 -2.74 -3.34
C PRO A 58 -13.19 -4.22 -3.06
N LEU A 59 -12.19 -5.09 -3.27
CA LEU A 59 -12.30 -6.50 -2.92
C LEU A 59 -12.34 -6.69 -1.41
N LEU A 60 -11.49 -5.98 -0.65
CA LEU A 60 -11.51 -6.02 0.81
C LEU A 60 -12.85 -5.55 1.38
N ARG A 61 -13.40 -4.43 0.88
CA ARG A 61 -14.73 -3.93 1.27
C ARG A 61 -15.86 -4.95 1.06
N ARG A 62 -15.74 -5.80 0.03
CA ARG A 62 -16.74 -6.85 -0.25
C ARG A 62 -16.56 -8.12 0.59
N THR A 63 -15.36 -8.34 1.13
CA THR A 63 -14.98 -9.64 1.71
C THR A 63 -14.57 -9.58 3.18
N SER A 64 -14.42 -8.37 3.76
CA SER A 64 -13.97 -8.17 5.13
C SER A 64 -14.68 -6.98 5.77
N HIS A 65 -15.12 -7.15 7.02
CA HIS A 65 -15.67 -6.06 7.83
C HIS A 65 -14.61 -5.06 8.30
N HIS A 66 -13.31 -5.41 8.23
CA HIS A 66 -12.20 -4.60 8.72
C HIS A 66 -11.50 -3.78 7.61
N SER A 67 -12.15 -3.59 6.46
CA SER A 67 -11.51 -2.92 5.31
C SER A 67 -11.08 -1.49 5.59
N GLU A 68 -11.80 -0.78 6.46
CA GLU A 68 -11.46 0.60 6.86
C GLU A 68 -10.24 0.63 7.78
N GLU A 69 -10.15 -0.28 8.75
CA GLU A 69 -8.99 -0.42 9.64
C GLU A 69 -7.72 -0.74 8.84
N LEU A 70 -7.83 -1.63 7.85
CA LEU A 70 -6.70 -1.98 6.98
C LEU A 70 -6.26 -0.83 6.06
N LEU A 71 -7.21 -0.01 5.60
CA LEU A 71 -6.94 1.20 4.84
C LEU A 71 -6.21 2.23 5.70
N TRP A 72 -6.71 2.47 6.91
CA TRP A 72 -6.07 3.32 7.90
C TRP A 72 -4.67 2.84 8.26
N LEU A 73 -4.49 1.53 8.46
CA LEU A 73 -3.20 0.93 8.74
C LEU A 73 -2.20 1.22 7.61
N LEU A 74 -2.59 1.06 6.34
CA LEU A 74 -1.71 1.35 5.22
C LEU A 74 -1.35 2.84 5.14
N ALA A 75 -2.35 3.71 5.19
CA ALA A 75 -2.13 5.15 5.10
C ALA A 75 -1.21 5.63 6.24
N ARG A 76 -1.48 5.19 7.47
CA ARG A 76 -0.67 5.56 8.64
C ARG A 76 0.75 5.03 8.57
N THR A 77 0.93 3.77 8.14
CA THR A 77 2.26 3.18 7.95
C THR A 77 3.09 3.97 6.93
N LEU A 78 2.49 4.41 5.82
CA LEU A 78 3.18 5.21 4.82
C LEU A 78 3.60 6.59 5.35
N ASP A 79 2.71 7.25 6.09
CA ASP A 79 2.96 8.55 6.71
C ASP A 79 4.10 8.49 7.74
N GLU A 80 4.07 7.50 8.64
CA GLU A 80 5.10 7.30 9.67
C GLU A 80 6.47 6.92 9.08
N ILE A 81 6.50 6.13 8.00
CA ILE A 81 7.76 5.83 7.30
C ILE A 81 8.27 7.06 6.56
N ALA A 82 7.39 7.90 6.00
CA ALA A 82 7.81 9.10 5.27
C ALA A 82 8.64 10.06 6.14
N ASP A 83 8.36 10.15 7.44
CA ASP A 83 9.14 10.94 8.40
C ASP A 83 10.57 10.41 8.60
N GLN A 84 10.80 9.13 8.32
CA GLN A 84 12.10 8.45 8.47
C GLN A 84 12.88 8.37 7.16
N VAL A 85 12.29 8.77 6.03
CA VAL A 85 12.94 8.72 4.72
C VAL A 85 13.81 9.98 4.52
N PRO A 86 15.16 9.86 4.42
CA PRO A 86 16.07 11.01 4.29
C PRO A 86 16.05 11.67 2.90
N ARG A 87 15.06 11.32 2.07
CA ARG A 87 14.94 11.71 0.66
C ARG A 87 13.65 12.51 0.48
N PRO A 88 13.71 13.85 0.41
CA PRO A 88 12.53 14.71 0.58
C PRO A 88 11.45 14.49 -0.49
N HIS A 89 11.83 14.25 -1.75
CA HIS A 89 10.85 13.97 -2.81
C HIS A 89 10.18 12.60 -2.61
N ALA A 90 10.93 11.58 -2.17
CA ALA A 90 10.36 10.27 -1.86
C ALA A 90 9.42 10.37 -0.65
N ALA A 91 9.83 11.07 0.42
CA ALA A 91 8.99 11.32 1.59
C ALA A 91 7.69 12.07 1.22
N ALA A 92 7.79 13.12 0.41
CA ALA A 92 6.61 13.86 -0.08
C ALA A 92 5.66 12.97 -0.90
N ALA A 93 6.19 12.13 -1.79
CA ALA A 93 5.39 11.19 -2.56
C ALA A 93 4.68 10.16 -1.67
N LEU A 94 5.34 9.67 -0.62
CA LEU A 94 4.75 8.73 0.34
C LEU A 94 3.62 9.37 1.15
N ARG A 95 3.79 10.62 1.61
CA ARG A 95 2.71 11.38 2.28
C ARG A 95 1.53 11.64 1.34
N ALA A 96 1.80 11.98 0.08
CA ALA A 96 0.75 12.16 -0.92
C ALA A 96 -0.03 10.87 -1.16
N ALA A 97 0.67 9.73 -1.27
CA ALA A 97 0.06 8.41 -1.40
C ALA A 97 -0.77 8.03 -0.16
N ALA A 98 -0.25 8.28 1.05
CA ALA A 98 -1.00 8.08 2.30
C ALA A 98 -2.30 8.86 2.30
N ALA A 99 -2.26 10.14 1.90
CA ALA A 99 -3.43 11.00 1.83
C ALA A 99 -4.43 10.54 0.76
N GLU A 100 -3.96 10.05 -0.40
CA GLU A 100 -4.83 9.48 -1.44
C GLU A 100 -5.53 8.21 -0.96
N ILE A 101 -4.79 7.30 -0.31
CA ILE A 101 -5.33 6.06 0.25
C ILE A 101 -6.36 6.37 1.34
N ALA A 102 -6.09 7.33 2.22
CA ALA A 102 -7.00 7.75 3.29
C ALA A 102 -8.34 8.32 2.77
N ARG A 103 -8.37 8.86 1.54
CA ARG A 103 -9.58 9.41 0.91
C ARG A 103 -10.34 8.41 0.02
N SER A 104 -9.80 7.22 -0.21
CA SER A 104 -10.35 6.19 -1.13
C SER A 104 -11.41 5.32 -0.48
#